data_AF-A0A9D1FME9-F1
#
_entry.id   AF-A0A9D1FME9-F1
#
_cell.length_a   1.000
_cell.length_b   1.000
_cell.length_c   1.000
_cell.angle_alpha   90.00
_cell.angle_beta   90.00
_cell.angle_gamma   90.00
#
_symmetry.space_group_name_H-M   'P 1'
#
loop_
_entity.id
_entity.type
_entity.pdbx_description
1 polymer ?
#
loop_
_entity_poly.entity_id
_entity_poly.type
_entity_poly.pdbx_seq_one_letter_code
_entity_poly.pdbx_strand_id
1 'polypeptide(L)'
;MYPHVYFDLSEDWHNHRYGVDFSEDFWVDPIRRTEAYREMSYQRAKRFPGTDIGSLEPEPNPVASDQYGHRFIPALFGCKIRYTPNQAPSADPIRADFDQLAALDMPDLRRNDVIKKAMDDAKRMKEKYGFAYGMHLHPKPRIFRGPEPGNH
;
A
#
# COMPACT_ATOMS: atom_id res chain seq x y z
N MET A 1 -0.99 -2.49 28.09
CA MET A 1 -0.41 -2.36 26.74
C MET A 1 -1.15 -1.23 26.07
N TYR A 2 -0.55 -0.05 25.92
CA TYR A 2 -1.22 1.06 25.24
C TYR A 2 -1.36 0.71 23.75
N PRO A 3 -2.50 1.03 23.12
CA PRO A 3 -2.61 0.89 21.68
C PRO A 3 -1.51 1.77 21.05
N HIS A 4 -0.68 1.17 20.21
CA HIS A 4 0.27 1.91 19.40
C HIS A 4 -0.53 2.88 18.51
N VAL A 5 -0.47 4.17 18.82
CA VAL A 5 -1.04 5.21 17.97
C VAL A 5 -0.08 5.37 16.80
N TYR A 6 -0.49 4.95 15.62
CA TYR A 6 0.29 5.12 14.42
C TYR A 6 -0.02 6.49 13.82
N PHE A 7 1.03 7.26 13.57
CA PHE A 7 0.93 8.58 12.96
C PHE A 7 1.51 8.51 11.55
N ASP A 8 0.68 8.77 10.54
CA ASP A 8 1.12 8.93 9.16
C ASP A 8 0.74 10.32 8.65
N LEU A 9 1.47 10.79 7.65
CA LEU A 9 1.28 12.10 7.04
C LEU A 9 0.68 11.92 5.66
N SER A 10 -0.13 12.89 5.22
CA SER A 10 -0.79 12.83 3.92
C SER A 10 0.21 12.82 2.77
N GLU A 11 -0.23 12.29 1.62
CA GLU A 11 0.52 12.35 0.36
C GLU A 11 0.87 13.80 0.01
N ASP A 12 -0.03 14.74 0.25
CA ASP A 12 0.22 16.18 0.03
C ASP A 12 1.37 16.71 0.88
N TRP A 13 1.40 16.33 2.16
CA TRP A 13 2.50 16.73 3.05
C TRP A 13 3.83 16.16 2.58
N HIS A 14 3.85 14.89 2.18
CA HIS A 14 5.06 14.23 1.67
C HIS A 14 5.53 14.79 0.33
N ASN A 15 4.59 15.08 -0.57
CA ASN A 15 4.87 15.72 -1.84
C ASN A 15 5.49 17.11 -1.61
N HIS A 16 4.86 17.93 -0.78
CA HIS A 16 5.33 19.28 -0.50
C HIS A 16 6.67 19.30 0.26
N ARG A 17 6.86 18.39 1.23
CA ARG A 17 8.01 18.45 2.14
C ARG A 17 9.24 17.70 1.64
N TYR A 18 9.03 16.59 0.93
CA TYR A 18 10.08 15.66 0.49
C TYR A 18 10.11 15.45 -1.02
N GLY A 19 9.20 16.07 -1.80
CA GLY A 19 9.16 15.92 -3.25
C GLY A 19 8.72 14.54 -3.73
N VAL A 20 8.01 13.78 -2.88
CA VAL A 20 7.51 12.46 -3.26
C VAL A 20 6.39 12.61 -4.28
N ASP A 21 6.57 12.03 -5.45
CA ASP A 21 5.57 12.04 -6.52
C ASP A 21 4.66 10.81 -6.42
N PHE A 22 3.40 11.03 -6.08
CA PHE A 22 2.35 10.02 -5.97
C PHE A 22 1.57 9.83 -7.29
N SER A 23 2.15 10.22 -8.42
CA SER A 23 1.61 9.91 -9.76
C SER A 23 1.62 8.40 -10.05
N GLU A 24 1.08 8.01 -11.21
CA GLU A 24 0.82 6.60 -11.58
C GLU A 24 1.99 5.66 -11.28
N ASP A 25 3.22 6.03 -11.64
CA ASP A 25 4.43 5.24 -11.42
C ASP A 25 4.64 4.80 -9.97
N PHE A 26 4.29 5.65 -8.99
CA PHE A 26 4.35 5.29 -7.58
C PHE A 26 3.39 4.15 -7.25
N TRP A 27 2.20 4.15 -7.85
CA TRP A 27 1.15 3.20 -7.54
C TRP A 27 1.23 1.93 -8.37
N VAL A 28 1.66 1.98 -9.63
CA VAL A 28 1.65 0.78 -10.49
C VAL A 28 2.85 -0.13 -10.26
N ASP A 29 3.96 0.39 -9.72
CA ASP A 29 5.13 -0.41 -9.36
C ASP A 29 5.19 -0.67 -7.84
N PRO A 30 4.87 -1.90 -7.38
CA PRO A 30 4.84 -2.22 -5.96
C PRO A 30 6.22 -2.16 -5.29
N ILE A 31 7.29 -2.36 -6.06
CA ILE A 31 8.66 -2.32 -5.55
C ILE A 31 9.05 -0.86 -5.29
N ARG A 32 8.83 0.02 -6.28
CA ARG A 32 9.04 1.46 -6.13
C ARG A 32 8.26 2.02 -4.96
N ARG A 33 6.97 1.67 -4.83
CA ARG A 33 6.13 2.08 -3.70
C ARG A 33 6.73 1.69 -2.36
N THR A 34 7.17 0.43 -2.23
CA THR A 34 7.73 -0.09 -0.98
C THR A 34 9.00 0.66 -0.57
N GLU A 35 9.91 0.92 -1.51
CA GLU A 35 11.13 1.70 -1.21
C GLU A 35 10.82 3.17 -0.91
N ALA A 36 9.83 3.76 -1.59
CA ALA A 36 9.40 5.12 -1.30
C ALA A 36 8.83 5.25 0.12
N TYR A 37 8.02 4.29 0.58
CA TYR A 37 7.56 4.28 1.99
C TYR A 37 8.71 4.13 2.99
N ARG A 38 9.69 3.29 2.67
CA ARG A 38 10.88 3.11 3.48
C ARG A 38 11.66 4.43 3.61
N GLU A 39 11.88 5.12 2.50
CA GLU A 39 12.55 6.44 2.50
C GLU A 39 11.73 7.51 3.23
N MET A 40 10.41 7.56 3.03
CA MET A 40 9.54 8.49 3.77
C MET A 40 9.61 8.25 5.28
N SER A 41 9.71 6.99 5.71
CA SER A 41 9.89 6.63 7.12
C SER A 41 11.21 7.17 7.68
N TYR A 42 12.31 7.02 6.94
CA TYR A 42 13.61 7.58 7.30
C TYR A 42 13.58 9.12 7.43
N GLN A 43 13.00 9.79 6.44
CA GLN A 43 12.91 11.25 6.44
C GLN A 43 12.05 11.78 7.59
N ARG A 44 10.94 11.10 7.92
CA ARG A 44 10.12 11.43 9.09
C ARG A 44 10.89 11.26 10.40
N ALA A 45 11.66 10.19 10.57
CA ALA A 45 12.47 9.99 11.78
C ALA A 45 13.49 11.12 11.98
N LYS A 46 14.13 11.58 10.90
CA LYS A 46 15.04 12.73 10.96
C LYS A 46 14.32 14.05 11.26
N ARG A 47 13.10 14.21 10.78
CA ARG A 47 12.29 15.42 10.94
C ARG A 47 11.73 15.56 12.36
N PHE A 48 11.37 14.44 12.99
CA PHE A 48 10.72 14.38 14.30
C PHE A 48 11.57 13.59 15.31
N PRO A 49 12.77 14.08 15.64
CA PRO A 49 13.66 13.38 16.56
C PRO A 49 13.03 13.23 17.94
N GLY A 50 13.24 12.08 18.59
CA GLY A 50 12.68 11.79 19.92
C GLY A 50 11.20 11.38 19.91
N THR A 51 10.62 11.12 18.74
CA THR A 51 9.26 10.58 18.58
C THR A 51 9.30 9.20 17.91
N ASP A 52 8.20 8.46 17.98
CA ASP A 52 8.01 7.18 17.27
C ASP A 52 7.55 7.38 15.80
N ILE A 53 7.66 8.59 15.25
CA ILE A 53 7.22 8.90 13.88
C ILE A 53 8.34 8.54 12.89
N GLY A 54 8.23 7.35 12.30
CA GLY A 54 9.20 6.81 11.35
C GLY A 54 10.32 6.00 12.04
N SER A 55 11.31 5.57 11.27
CA SER A 55 12.49 4.86 11.78
C SER A 55 13.75 5.35 11.08
N LEU A 56 14.86 5.52 11.80
CA LEU A 56 16.20 5.77 11.21
C LEU A 56 16.77 4.52 10.51
N GLU A 57 16.21 3.35 10.81
CA GLU A 57 16.52 2.08 10.17
C GLU A 57 15.20 1.43 9.70
N PRO A 58 14.55 1.98 8.66
CA PRO A 58 13.28 1.45 8.20
C PRO A 58 13.51 0.17 7.38
N GLU A 59 12.83 -0.89 7.78
CA GLU A 59 12.73 -2.13 7.00
C GLU A 59 11.69 -1.98 5.87
N PRO A 60 11.82 -2.71 4.76
CA PRO A 60 10.81 -2.72 3.71
C PRO A 60 9.49 -3.30 4.25
N ASN A 61 8.38 -2.66 3.88
CA ASN A 61 7.02 -3.12 4.21
C ASN A 61 6.20 -3.37 2.92
N PRO A 62 6.44 -4.47 2.20
CA PRO A 62 5.76 -4.78 0.95
C PRO A 62 4.29 -5.14 1.18
N VAL A 63 3.38 -4.19 0.96
CA VAL A 63 1.93 -4.36 1.10
C VAL A 63 1.25 -4.45 -0.27
N ALA A 64 0.76 -5.65 -0.60
CA ALA A 64 0.18 -5.94 -1.91
C ALA A 64 -1.11 -5.16 -2.17
N SER A 65 -2.02 -5.10 -1.19
CA SER A 65 -3.34 -4.48 -1.37
C SER A 65 -3.35 -2.96 -1.38
N ASP A 66 -2.22 -2.30 -1.16
CA ASP A 66 -2.21 -0.85 -0.95
C ASP A 66 -2.72 -0.07 -2.17
N GLN A 67 -2.39 -0.59 -3.36
CA GLN A 67 -3.04 -0.20 -4.60
C GLN A 67 -4.46 -0.79 -4.66
N TYR A 68 -4.66 -2.08 -4.46
CA TYR A 68 -5.88 -2.79 -4.86
C TYR A 68 -7.09 -2.74 -3.93
N GLY A 69 -7.03 -2.02 -2.80
CA GLY A 69 -8.14 -1.86 -1.86
C GLY A 69 -9.31 -1.02 -2.40
N HIS A 70 -9.93 -0.23 -1.52
CA HIS A 70 -11.11 0.60 -1.84
C HIS A 70 -10.93 1.53 -3.05
N ARG A 71 -9.69 1.87 -3.41
CA ARG A 71 -9.36 2.80 -4.50
C ARG A 71 -9.50 2.17 -5.90
N PHE A 72 -9.38 0.85 -6.03
CA PHE A 72 -9.31 0.16 -7.33
C PHE A 72 -10.45 -0.84 -7.57
N ILE A 73 -11.28 -1.12 -6.56
CA ILE A 73 -12.55 -1.86 -6.78
C ILE A 73 -13.36 -1.27 -7.95
N PRO A 74 -13.49 0.07 -8.10
CA PRO A 74 -14.20 0.64 -9.26
C PRO A 74 -13.58 0.25 -10.62
N ALA A 75 -12.27 0.03 -10.69
CA ALA A 75 -11.61 -0.41 -11.92
C ALA A 75 -12.04 -1.81 -12.36
N LEU A 76 -12.47 -2.67 -11.42
CA LEU A 76 -13.05 -3.98 -11.75
C LEU A 76 -14.33 -3.83 -12.61
N PHE A 77 -15.07 -2.74 -12.39
CA PHE A 77 -16.29 -2.39 -13.12
C PHE A 77 -16.04 -1.44 -14.29
N GLY A 78 -14.78 -1.19 -14.65
CA GLY A 78 -14.40 -0.36 -15.80
C GLY A 78 -14.24 1.14 -15.51
N CYS A 79 -14.29 1.58 -14.25
CA CYS A 79 -13.94 2.96 -13.92
C CYS A 79 -12.46 3.24 -14.24
N LYS A 80 -12.17 4.42 -14.79
CA LYS A 80 -10.79 4.86 -14.98
C LYS A 80 -10.21 5.33 -13.64
N ILE A 81 -8.98 4.94 -13.36
CA ILE A 81 -8.27 5.44 -12.17
C ILE A 81 -7.52 6.71 -12.54
N ARG A 82 -7.69 7.74 -11.73
CA ARG A 82 -6.99 9.02 -11.81
C ARG A 82 -5.93 9.09 -10.75
N TYR A 83 -4.72 9.37 -11.20
CA TYR A 83 -3.55 9.60 -10.38
C TYR A 83 -3.23 11.09 -10.32
N THR A 84 -2.76 11.57 -9.18
CA THR A 84 -2.27 12.93 -9.02
C THR A 84 -0.98 12.93 -8.19
N PRO A 85 -0.09 13.93 -8.34
CA PRO A 85 1.22 13.90 -7.69
C PRO A 85 1.19 13.94 -6.17
N ASN A 86 0.10 14.37 -5.55
CA ASN A 86 0.01 14.73 -4.14
C ASN A 86 -1.22 14.16 -3.41
N GLN A 87 -1.88 13.14 -3.98
CA GLN A 87 -3.02 12.45 -3.36
C GLN A 87 -2.99 10.96 -3.68
N ALA A 88 -3.74 10.20 -2.89
CA ALA A 88 -4.07 8.83 -3.25
C ALA A 88 -4.91 8.77 -4.55
N PRO A 89 -4.84 7.66 -5.32
CA PRO A 89 -5.61 7.49 -6.54
C PRO A 89 -7.10 7.51 -6.26
N SER A 90 -7.85 8.06 -7.20
CA SER A 90 -9.32 8.10 -7.18
C SER A 90 -9.88 7.46 -8.45
N ALA A 91 -11.14 7.02 -8.40
CA ALA A 91 -11.82 6.52 -9.59
C ALA A 91 -12.73 7.59 -10.19
N ASP A 92 -12.70 7.71 -11.52
CA ASP A 92 -13.65 8.51 -12.26
C ASP A 92 -15.00 7.79 -12.26
N PRO A 93 -16.10 8.46 -11.87
CA PRO A 93 -17.40 7.84 -11.85
C PRO A 93 -17.81 7.48 -13.29
N ILE A 94 -18.39 6.28 -13.45
CA ILE A 94 -19.04 5.92 -14.71
C ILE A 94 -20.30 6.79 -14.82
N ARG A 95 -20.48 7.40 -16.00
CA ARG A 95 -21.73 8.07 -16.34
C ARG A 95 -22.68 7.03 -16.87
N ALA A 96 -23.59 6.59 -16.01
CA ALA A 96 -24.64 5.63 -16.33
C ALA A 96 -25.97 6.10 -15.71
N ASP A 97 -27.08 5.77 -16.37
CA ASP A 97 -28.41 5.94 -15.79
C ASP A 97 -28.73 4.80 -14.80
N PHE A 98 -29.90 4.87 -14.17
CA PHE A 98 -30.31 3.91 -13.16
C PHE A 98 -30.42 2.49 -13.73
N ASP A 99 -30.99 2.33 -14.92
CA ASP A 99 -31.21 1.01 -15.53
C ASP A 99 -29.87 0.35 -15.90
N GLN A 100 -28.92 1.14 -16.41
CA GLN A 100 -27.55 0.71 -16.67
C GLN A 100 -26.81 0.28 -15.39
N LEU A 101 -26.98 1.02 -14.30
CA LEU A 101 -26.39 0.64 -13.00
C LEU A 101 -27.06 -0.59 -12.41
N ALA A 102 -28.38 -0.72 -12.55
CA ALA A 102 -29.14 -1.89 -12.08
C ALA A 102 -28.79 -3.17 -12.86
N ALA A 103 -28.34 -3.02 -14.11
CA ALA A 103 -27.88 -4.12 -14.95
C ALA A 103 -26.39 -4.49 -14.73
N LEU A 104 -25.66 -3.81 -13.85
CA LEU A 104 -24.27 -4.17 -13.53
C LEU A 104 -24.21 -5.56 -12.90
N ASP A 105 -23.44 -6.44 -13.53
CA ASP A 105 -23.12 -7.75 -12.98
C ASP A 105 -21.69 -7.78 -12.46
N MET A 106 -21.39 -8.76 -11.61
CA MET A 106 -20.05 -8.98 -11.10
C MET A 106 -19.09 -9.33 -12.25
N PRO A 107 -17.97 -8.62 -12.41
CA PRO A 107 -16.96 -8.98 -13.40
C PRO A 107 -16.35 -10.34 -13.06
N ASP A 108 -15.98 -11.13 -14.08
CA ASP A 108 -15.24 -12.38 -13.88
C ASP A 108 -13.86 -12.10 -13.29
N LEU A 109 -13.76 -12.25 -11.96
CA LEU A 109 -12.55 -11.96 -11.20
C LEU A 109 -11.36 -12.84 -11.61
N ARG A 110 -11.60 -14.05 -12.14
CA ARG A 110 -10.51 -14.96 -12.55
C ARG A 110 -9.85 -14.49 -13.84
N ARG A 111 -10.61 -13.83 -14.70
CA ARG A 111 -10.14 -13.33 -16.00
C ARG A 111 -9.80 -11.84 -15.99
N ASN A 112 -10.16 -11.13 -14.93
CA ASN A 112 -9.95 -9.68 -14.79
C ASN A 112 -8.45 -9.32 -14.67
N ASP A 113 -8.00 -8.37 -15.48
CA ASP A 113 -6.59 -7.98 -15.55
C ASP A 113 -6.10 -7.23 -14.30
N VAL A 114 -6.99 -6.54 -13.58
CA VAL A 114 -6.66 -5.90 -12.29
C VAL A 114 -6.32 -6.97 -11.25
N ILE A 115 -7.10 -8.05 -11.20
CA ILE A 115 -6.85 -9.17 -10.28
C ILE A 115 -5.55 -9.89 -10.65
N LYS A 116 -5.32 -10.17 -11.94
CA LYS A 116 -4.06 -10.77 -12.40
C LYS A 116 -2.87 -9.90 -12.00
N LYS A 117 -2.92 -8.58 -12.28
CA LYS A 117 -1.87 -7.64 -11.89
C LYS A 117 -1.63 -7.64 -10.38
N ALA A 118 -2.68 -7.68 -9.57
CA ALA A 118 -2.54 -7.73 -8.11
C ALA A 118 -1.78 -8.98 -7.64
N MET A 119 -2.05 -10.14 -8.24
CA MET A 119 -1.35 -11.38 -7.93
C MET A 119 0.10 -11.35 -8.41
N ASP A 120 0.35 -10.82 -9.61
CA ASP A 120 1.69 -10.67 -10.17
C ASP A 120 2.55 -9.71 -9.32
N ASP A 121 1.98 -8.59 -8.88
CA ASP A 121 2.67 -7.66 -8.00
C ASP A 121 2.99 -8.29 -6.64
N ALA A 122 2.05 -9.03 -6.04
CA ALA A 122 2.30 -9.77 -4.81
C ALA A 122 3.44 -10.78 -4.96
N LYS A 123 3.50 -11.48 -6.10
CA LYS A 123 4.60 -12.39 -6.46
C LYS A 123 5.93 -11.65 -6.59
N ARG A 124 5.97 -10.54 -7.33
CA ARG A 124 7.18 -9.70 -7.50
C ARG A 124 7.72 -9.20 -6.15
N MET A 125 6.82 -8.76 -5.26
CA MET A 125 7.22 -8.35 -3.91
C MET A 125 7.78 -9.52 -3.09
N LYS A 126 7.10 -10.68 -3.11
CA LYS A 126 7.58 -11.88 -2.43
C LYS A 126 8.95 -12.34 -2.95
N GLU A 127 9.18 -12.26 -4.25
CA GLU A 127 10.47 -12.59 -4.87
C GLU A 127 11.58 -11.63 -4.43
N LYS A 128 11.31 -10.32 -4.39
CA LYS A 128 12.31 -9.32 -3.98
C LYS A 128 12.59 -9.33 -2.48
N TYR A 129 11.55 -9.38 -1.64
CA TYR A 129 11.65 -9.16 -0.20
C TYR A 129 11.55 -10.44 0.63
N GLY A 130 11.24 -11.59 0.01
CA GLY A 130 10.98 -12.86 0.70
C GLY A 130 9.56 -12.98 1.28
N PHE A 131 8.80 -11.89 1.36
CA PHE A 131 7.44 -11.83 1.86
C PHE A 131 6.63 -10.70 1.21
N ALA A 132 5.31 -10.75 1.34
CA ALA A 132 4.38 -9.69 0.99
C ALA A 132 3.15 -9.78 1.89
N TYR A 133 2.65 -8.65 2.38
CA TYR A 133 1.43 -8.58 3.18
C TYR A 133 0.20 -8.38 2.30
N GLY A 134 -0.88 -9.09 2.60
CA GLY A 134 -2.15 -8.99 1.87
C GLY A 134 -3.02 -7.79 2.27
N MET A 135 -2.77 -7.19 3.43
CA MET A 135 -3.37 -5.94 3.90
C MET A 135 -2.28 -5.18 4.64
N HIS A 136 -2.48 -3.88 4.87
CA HIS A 136 -1.69 -3.14 5.85
C HIS A 136 -1.98 -3.73 7.25
N LEU A 137 -1.39 -4.89 7.54
CA LEU A 137 -1.31 -5.50 8.83
C LEU A 137 0.03 -5.03 9.38
N HIS A 138 -0.02 -4.03 10.26
CA HIS A 138 1.17 -3.63 10.98
C HIS A 138 1.76 -4.89 11.65
N PRO A 139 3.07 -5.15 11.50
CA PRO A 139 3.66 -6.33 12.09
C PRO A 139 3.36 -6.29 13.58
N LYS A 140 2.72 -7.36 14.10
CA LYS A 140 2.82 -7.62 15.53
C LYS A 140 4.31 -7.70 15.86
N PRO A 141 4.76 -7.18 17.01
CA PRO A 141 6.17 -7.31 17.39
C PRO A 141 6.58 -8.77 17.20
N ARG A 142 7.72 -8.98 16.53
CA ARG A 142 8.43 -10.25 16.57
C ARG A 142 8.66 -10.52 18.05
N ILE A 143 7.83 -11.37 18.65
CA ILE A 143 8.15 -11.97 19.93
C ILE A 143 9.43 -12.75 19.63
N PHE A 144 10.55 -12.31 20.17
CA PHE A 144 11.77 -13.10 20.22
C PHE A 144 11.38 -14.47 20.79
N ARG A 145 11.30 -15.50 19.94
CA ARG A 145 11.47 -16.87 20.44
C ARG A 145 12.95 -16.96 20.79
N GLY A 146 13.25 -16.78 22.08
CA GLY A 146 14.53 -17.22 22.63
C GLY A 146 14.74 -18.71 22.31
N PRO A 147 15.98 -19.20 22.33
CA PRO A 147 16.27 -20.60 22.04
C PRO A 147 15.45 -21.50 22.96
N GLU A 148 14.85 -22.55 22.39
CA GLU A 148 14.19 -23.59 23.19
C GLU A 148 15.22 -24.16 24.17
N PRO A 149 14.86 -24.37 25.45
CA PRO A 149 15.74 -25.03 26.40
C PRO A 149 15.93 -26.48 25.92
N GLY A 150 17.08 -26.71 25.28
CA GLY A 150 17.57 -28.04 25.00
C GLY A 150 17.89 -28.79 26.29
N ASN A 151 17.50 -30.06 26.31
CA ASN A 151 18.05 -31.17 27.08
C ASN A 151 19.27 -30.84 27.94
N HIS A 152 19.09 -30.90 29.27
CA HIS A 152 19.94 -31.65 30.19
C HIS A 152 19.14 -32.05 31.43
#